data_AF-A0A929J5N8-F1
#
_entry.id   AF-A0A929J5N8-F1
#
_cell.length_a   1.000
_cell.length_b   1.000
_cell.length_c   1.000
_cell.angle_alpha   90.00
_cell.angle_beta   90.00
_cell.angle_gamma   90.00
#
_symmetry.space_group_name_H-M   'P 1'
#
loop_
_entity.id
_entity.type
_entity.pdbx_description
1 polymer ?
#
loop_
_entity_poly.entity_id
_entity_poly.type
_entity_poly.pdbx_seq_one_letter_code
_entity_poly.pdbx_strand_id
1 'polypeptide(L)' 'MDDTALDYLQNTFGYADFRLQQREIINTLINADDALVLMPTGGGKSLCYQIPSLVRAGT' A
#
# COMPACT_ATOMS: atom_id res chain seq x y z
N MET A 1 -8.67 -5.18 -7.64
CA MET A 1 -8.28 -4.43 -6.43
C MET A 1 -6.77 -4.34 -6.32
N ASP A 2 -6.05 -5.47 -6.42
CA ASP A 2 -4.57 -5.48 -6.53
C ASP A 2 -4.07 -4.60 -7.70
N ASP A 3 -4.75 -4.65 -8.85
CA ASP A 3 -4.36 -3.88 -10.04
C ASP A 3 -4.38 -2.35 -9.82
N THR A 4 -5.33 -1.83 -9.04
CA THR A 4 -5.43 -0.39 -8.75
C THR A 4 -4.32 0.06 -7.80
N ALA A 5 -3.99 -0.76 -6.80
CA ALA A 5 -2.90 -0.46 -5.89
C ALA A 5 -1.54 -0.48 -6.60
N LEU A 6 -1.34 -1.46 -7.50
CA LEU A 6 -0.14 -1.57 -8.33
C LEU A 6 -0.04 -0.40 -9.32
N ASP A 7 -1.15 0.04 -9.89
CA ASP A 7 -1.20 1.22 -10.76
C ASP A 7 -0.72 2.49 -10.05
N TYR A 8 -1.23 2.78 -8.84
CA TYR A 8 -0.74 3.90 -8.05
C TYR A 8 0.75 3.76 -7.71
N LEU A 9 1.19 2.56 -7.33
CA LEU A 9 2.60 2.29 -7.04
C LEU A 9 3.50 2.64 -8.23
N GLN A 10 3.11 2.21 -9.43
CA GLN A 10 3.88 2.40 -10.66
C GLN A 10 3.81 3.84 -11.17
N ASN A 11 2.60 4.39 -11.28
CA ASN A 11 2.37 5.64 -11.99
C ASN A 11 2.43 6.89 -11.10
N THR A 12 2.24 6.75 -9.79
CA THR A 12 2.36 7.86 -8.83
C THR A 12 3.69 7.83 -8.06
N PHE A 13 4.13 6.64 -7.64
CA PHE A 13 5.33 6.49 -6.80
C PHE A 13 6.57 6.01 -7.57
N GLY A 14 6.42 5.58 -8.83
CA GLY A 14 7.54 5.21 -9.70
C GLY A 14 8.21 3.87 -9.35
N TYR A 15 7.55 2.99 -8.59
CA TYR A 15 8.09 1.67 -8.25
C TYR A 15 7.44 0.57 -9.11
N ALA A 16 8.27 -0.32 -9.65
CA ALA A 16 7.80 -1.37 -10.56
C ALA A 16 6.91 -2.42 -9.89
N ASP A 17 7.21 -2.79 -8.63
CA ASP A 17 6.45 -3.77 -7.86
C ASP A 17 6.61 -3.52 -6.35
N PHE A 18 5.69 -4.09 -5.58
CA PHE A 18 5.70 -4.08 -4.13
C PHE A 18 6.93 -4.82 -3.60
N ARG A 19 7.44 -4.37 -2.46
CA ARG A 19 8.53 -5.03 -1.74
C ARG A 19 7.98 -5.81 -0.55
N LEU A 20 8.52 -7.01 -0.33
CA LEU A 20 8.26 -7.79 0.87
C LEU A 20 6.74 -7.89 1.17
N GLN A 21 6.31 -7.60 2.40
CA GLN A 21 4.91 -7.69 2.83
C GLN A 21 4.04 -6.49 2.42
N GLN A 22 4.53 -5.53 1.62
CA GLN A 22 3.76 -4.33 1.26
C GLN A 22 2.41 -4.67 0.61
N ARG A 23 2.39 -5.63 -0.32
CA ARG A 23 1.16 -6.04 -1.01
C ARG A 23 0.12 -6.56 -0.03
N GLU A 24 0.53 -7.45 0.87
CA GLU A 24 -0.35 -8.02 1.89
C GLU A 24 -0.91 -6.93 2.82
N ILE A 25 -0.04 -6.07 3.36
CA ILE A 25 -0.45 -4.97 4.26
C ILE A 25 -1.43 -4.02 3.55
N ILE A 26 -1.13 -3.64 2.31
CA ILE A 26 -1.98 -2.72 1.53
C ILE A 26 -3.34 -3.36 1.27
N ASN A 27 -3.39 -4.64 0.91
CA ASN A 27 -4.64 -5.35 0.67
C ASN A 27 -5.49 -5.47 1.94
N THR A 28 -4.89 -5.75 3.10
CA THR A 28 -5.59 -5.73 4.40
C THR A 28 -6.26 -4.37 4.62
N LEU A 29 -5.53 -3.28 4.41
CA LEU A 29 -6.08 -1.93 4.62
C LEU A 29 -7.10 -1.52 3.56
N ILE A 30 -6.97 -1.98 2.30
CA ILE A 30 -7.98 -1.76 1.25
C ILE A 30 -9.30 -2.45 1.61
N ASN A 31 -9.23 -3.64 2.19
CA ASN A 31 -10.39 -4.43 2.64
C ASN A 31 -11.07 -3.88 3.90
N ALA A 32 -10.58 -2.76 4.44
CA ALA A 32 -11.06 -2.14 5.67
C ALA A 32 -10.79 -2.94 6.96
N ASP A 33 -9.81 -3.83 6.92
CA ASP A 33 -9.26 -4.49 8.09
C ASP A 33 -8.12 -3.67 8.72
N ASP A 34 -7.79 -3.97 9.98
CA ASP A 34 -6.71 -3.33 10.73
C ASP A 34 -5.39 -4.09 10.62
N ALA A 35 -4.26 -3.35 10.68
CA ALA A 35 -2.92 -3.94 10.66
C ALA A 35 -1.95 -3.22 11.61
N LEU A 36 -1.16 -3.98 12.36
CA LEU A 36 0.01 -3.48 13.08
C LEU A 36 1.26 -3.75 12.25
N VAL A 37 1.90 -2.68 11.76
CA VAL A 37 3.03 -2.80 10.81
C VAL A 37 4.34 -2.44 11.51
N LEU A 38 5.22 -3.43 11.67
CA LEU A 38 6.60 -3.25 12.12
C LEU A 38 7.56 -3.44 10.94
N MET A 39 8.19 -2.37 10.50
CA MET A 39 9.22 -2.41 9.47
C MET A 39 10.33 -1.40 9.81
N PRO A 40 11.57 -1.57 9.34
CA PRO A 40 12.65 -0.61 9.56
C PRO A 40 12.42 0.72 8.84
N THR A 41 13.16 1.76 9.23
CA THR A 41 13.27 2.99 8.44
C THR A 41 13.81 2.66 7.04
N GLY A 42 13.26 3.29 5.99
CA GLY A 42 13.56 2.94 4.59
C GLY A 42 12.86 1.68 4.08
N GLY A 43 12.20 0.89 4.94
CA GLY A 43 11.46 -0.31 4.54
C GLY A 43 10.17 -0.06 3.75
N GLY A 44 9.79 1.20 3.52
CA GLY A 44 8.62 1.55 2.71
C GLY A 44 7.28 1.52 3.44
N LYS A 45 7.26 1.71 4.77
CA LYS A 45 6.01 1.85 5.57
C LYS A 45 5.07 2.94 5.07
N SER A 46 5.61 4.02 4.50
CA SER A 46 4.79 5.14 4.03
C SER A 46 3.83 4.72 2.92
N LEU A 47 4.30 3.91 1.98
CA LEU A 47 3.47 3.36 0.90
C LEU A 47 2.33 2.50 1.45
N CYS A 48 2.55 1.80 2.57
CA CYS A 48 1.56 0.92 3.18
C CYS A 48 0.30 1.66 3.64
N TYR A 49 0.33 2.98 3.94
CA TYR A 49 -0.87 3.75 4.26
C TYR A 49 -1.26 4.76 3.16
N GLN A 50 -0.30 5.24 2.38
CA GLN A 50 -0.56 6.19 1.29
C GLN A 50 -1.34 5.55 0.14
N ILE A 51 -0.97 4.34 -0.29
CA ILE A 51 -1.66 3.67 -1.40
C ILE A 51 -3.13 3.34 -1.02
N PRO A 52 -3.43 2.75 0.15
CA PRO A 52 -4.82 2.54 0.56
C PRO A 52 -5.66 3.82 0.60
N SER A 53 -5.08 4.96 1.00
CA SER A 53 -5.80 6.25 1.01
C SER A 53 -6.16 6.79 -0.38
N LEU A 54 -5.47 6.35 -1.43
CA LEU A 54 -5.79 6.70 -2.82
C LEU A 54 -6.80 5.73 -3.43
N VAL A 55 -6.75 4.46 -3.02
CA VAL A 55 -7.66 3.41 -3.53
C VAL A 55 -9.05 3.51 -2.91
N ARG A 56 -9.15 3.78 -1.61
CA ARG A 56 -10.42 3.86 -0.91
C ARG A 56 -11.04 5.25 -1.07
N ALA A 57 -12.36 5.29 -1.23
CA ALA A 57 -13.08 6.55 -1.13
C ALA A 57 -12.87 7.15 0.26
N GLY A 58 -12.46 8.42 0.30
CA GLY A 58 -12.37 9.19 1.54
C GLY A 58 -13.75 9.48 2.13
N THR A 59 -13.76 9.96 3.38
CA THR A 59 -14.94 10.43 4.10
C THR A 59 -15.02 11.94 4.11
#